data_AF-A0AA40XWX2-F1
#
_entry.id   AF-A0AA40XWX2-F1
#
_cell.length_a   1.000
_cell.length_b   1.000
_cell.length_c   1.000
_cell.angle_alpha   90.00
_cell.angle_beta   90.00
_cell.angle_gamma   90.00
#
_symmetry.space_group_name_H-M   'P 1'
#
loop_
_entity.id
_entity.type
_entity.pdbx_description
1 polymer ?
#
loop_
_entity_poly.entity_id
_entity_poly.type
_entity_poly.pdbx_seq_one_letter_code
_entity_poly.pdbx_strand_id
1 'polypeptide(L)'
;MIRRGFARVAAATARLSGSLGAFVAALGVIITWAASGPAFHFNDTWQLVVNTGTTIVTFLMVFLIQHTQNADSAALHIKLDELIGVSKDANQELLNLESMEPAHLEEIRQRYEALAKTTADIKSKKERCMPCDADAAAEA
;
A
#
# COMPACT_ATOMS: atom_id res chain seq x y z
N MET A 1 26.56 4.24 14.16
CA MET A 1 26.83 5.52 13.46
C MET A 1 26.30 5.53 12.02
N ILE A 2 26.54 4.45 11.25
CA ILE A 2 26.11 4.29 9.84
C ILE A 2 24.57 4.40 9.65
N ARG A 3 23.75 3.75 10.50
CA ARG A 3 22.27 3.82 10.42
C ARG A 3 21.71 5.25 10.53
N ARG A 4 22.31 6.12 11.38
CA ARG A 4 21.86 7.50 11.56
C ARG A 4 22.24 8.40 10.38
N GLY A 5 23.39 8.15 9.75
CA GLY A 5 23.81 8.87 8.53
C GLY A 5 22.96 8.49 7.32
N PHE A 6 22.76 7.19 7.11
CA PHE A 6 21.91 6.67 6.03
C PHE A 6 20.47 7.16 6.14
N ALA A 7 19.86 7.11 7.33
CA ALA A 7 18.49 7.58 7.52
C ALA A 7 18.33 9.08 7.23
N ARG A 8 19.35 9.90 7.53
CA ARG A 8 19.32 11.34 7.29
C ARG A 8 19.49 11.67 5.81
N VAL A 9 20.38 10.96 5.11
CA VAL A 9 20.55 11.07 3.66
C VAL A 9 19.30 10.56 2.94
N ALA A 10 18.76 9.40 3.33
CA ALA A 10 17.54 8.85 2.75
C ALA A 10 16.34 9.79 2.93
N ALA A 11 16.16 10.38 4.11
CA ALA A 11 15.09 11.34 4.36
C ALA A 11 15.28 12.68 3.59
N ALA A 12 16.53 13.16 3.48
CA ALA A 12 16.84 14.35 2.69
C ALA A 12 16.62 14.09 1.19
N THR A 13 17.09 12.96 0.67
CA THR A 13 16.86 12.53 -0.70
C THR A 13 15.37 12.37 -0.97
N ALA A 14 14.62 11.66 -0.13
CA ALA A 14 13.17 11.50 -0.31
C ALA A 14 12.40 12.84 -0.33
N ARG A 15 12.77 13.80 0.53
CA ARG A 15 12.19 15.16 0.52
C ARG A 15 12.57 15.95 -0.71
N LEU A 16 13.83 15.84 -1.16
CA LEU A 16 14.31 16.52 -2.36
C LEU A 16 13.63 15.94 -3.61
N SER A 17 13.65 14.62 -3.79
CA SER A 17 13.06 13.90 -4.94
C SER A 17 11.60 14.26 -5.21
N GLY A 18 10.82 14.57 -4.16
CA GLY A 18 9.40 14.94 -4.30
C GLY A 18 9.15 16.44 -4.54
N SER A 19 10.17 17.29 -4.51
CA SER A 19 10.01 18.76 -4.61
C SER A 19 10.16 19.25 -6.06
N LEU A 20 9.37 20.27 -6.42
CA LEU A 20 9.45 20.94 -7.74
C LEU A 20 10.87 21.45 -8.03
N GLY A 21 11.59 21.92 -7.01
CA GLY A 21 12.97 22.40 -7.14
C GLY A 21 13.96 21.31 -7.57
N ALA A 22 13.82 20.08 -7.07
CA ALA A 22 14.68 18.98 -7.51
C ALA A 22 14.37 18.53 -8.93
N PHE A 23 13.10 18.56 -9.34
CA PHE A 23 12.72 18.29 -10.72
C PHE A 23 13.35 19.30 -11.69
N VAL A 24 13.27 20.60 -11.38
CA VAL A 24 13.90 21.66 -12.19
C VAL A 24 15.42 21.50 -12.23
N ALA A 25 16.05 21.17 -11.10
CA ALA A 25 17.49 20.92 -11.05
C ALA A 25 17.90 19.70 -11.91
N ALA A 26 17.16 18.59 -11.81
CA ALA A 26 17.40 17.40 -12.63
C ALA A 26 17.24 17.69 -14.13
N LEU A 27 16.22 18.47 -14.50
CA LEU A 27 16.01 18.91 -15.87
C LEU A 27 17.18 19.78 -16.36
N GLY A 28 17.68 20.69 -15.52
CA GLY A 28 18.86 21.52 -15.83
C GLY A 28 20.12 20.69 -16.08
N VAL A 29 20.33 19.62 -15.30
CA VAL A 29 21.43 18.66 -15.52
C VAL A 29 21.30 17.98 -16.88
N ILE A 30 20.10 17.50 -17.23
CA ILE A 30 19.84 16.85 -18.52
C ILE A 30 20.09 17.82 -19.69
N ILE A 31 19.62 19.07 -19.58
CA ILE A 31 19.82 20.10 -20.60
C ILE A 31 21.31 20.42 -20.76
N THR A 32 22.04 20.57 -19.66
CA THR A 32 23.49 20.84 -19.68
C THR A 32 24.26 19.70 -20.32
N TRP A 33 23.89 18.45 -19.99
CA TRP A 33 24.49 17.27 -20.62
C TRP A 33 24.18 17.22 -22.13
N ALA A 34 22.93 17.45 -22.53
CA ALA A 34 22.53 17.51 -23.94
C ALA A 34 23.31 18.58 -24.72
N ALA A 35 23.49 19.76 -24.12
CA ALA A 35 24.26 20.87 -24.69
C ALA A 35 25.75 20.56 -24.84
N SER A 36 26.31 19.62 -24.07
CA SER A 36 27.69 19.16 -24.25
C SER A 36 27.87 18.18 -25.42
N GLY A 37 26.79 17.56 -25.91
CA GLY A 37 26.81 16.59 -27.01
C GLY A 37 27.50 17.05 -28.30
N PRO A 38 27.23 18.27 -28.81
CA PRO A 38 27.91 18.81 -29.99
C PRO A 38 29.44 18.93 -29.84
N ALA A 39 29.93 19.26 -28.65
CA ALA A 39 31.38 19.35 -28.39
C ALA A 39 32.07 17.98 -28.44
N PHE A 40 31.34 16.91 -28.11
CA PHE A 40 31.84 15.53 -28.12
C PHE A 40 31.41 14.74 -29.38
N HIS A 41 30.86 15.41 -30.39
CA HIS A 41 30.36 14.80 -31.62
C HIS A 41 29.35 13.66 -31.39
N PHE A 42 28.60 13.70 -30.27
CA PHE A 42 27.67 12.63 -29.87
C PHE A 42 28.30 11.22 -29.88
N ASN A 43 29.58 11.12 -29.50
CA ASN A 43 30.32 9.86 -29.53
C ASN A 43 29.79 8.80 -28.53
N ASP A 44 30.27 7.57 -28.69
CA ASP A 44 29.83 6.44 -27.86
C ASP A 44 30.11 6.66 -26.36
N THR A 45 31.19 7.36 -26.01
CA THR A 45 31.53 7.68 -24.61
C THR A 45 30.51 8.64 -23.99
N TRP A 46 30.09 9.65 -24.72
CA TRP A 46 29.09 10.62 -24.27
C TRP A 46 27.74 9.96 -23.97
N GLN A 47 27.32 9.02 -24.82
CA GLN A 47 26.11 8.21 -24.60
C GLN A 47 26.29 7.20 -23.45
N LEU A 48 27.44 6.53 -23.40
CA LEU A 48 27.75 5.52 -22.37
C LEU A 48 27.68 6.11 -20.96
N VAL A 49 28.19 7.33 -20.76
CA VAL A 49 28.18 8.00 -19.46
C VAL A 49 26.75 8.20 -18.95
N VAL A 50 25.83 8.67 -19.80
CA VAL A 50 24.44 8.93 -19.35
C VAL A 50 23.68 7.63 -19.11
N ASN A 51 23.88 6.62 -19.96
CA ASN A 51 23.21 5.34 -19.84
C ASN A 51 23.69 4.59 -18.58
N THR A 52 25.00 4.53 -18.37
CA THR A 52 25.60 3.90 -17.19
C THR A 52 25.22 4.65 -15.91
N GLY A 53 25.30 5.98 -15.92
CA GLY A 53 24.95 6.81 -14.75
C GLY A 53 23.48 6.68 -14.37
N THR A 54 22.57 6.78 -15.34
CA THR A 54 21.13 6.66 -15.10
C THR A 54 20.77 5.26 -14.60
N THR A 55 21.44 4.22 -15.09
CA THR A 55 21.22 2.83 -14.63
C THR A 55 21.59 2.68 -13.15
N ILE A 56 22.75 3.21 -12.73
CA ILE A 56 23.17 3.18 -11.32
C ILE A 56 22.19 3.96 -10.45
N VAL A 57 21.82 5.18 -10.86
CA VAL A 57 20.86 6.02 -10.12
C VAL A 57 19.51 5.32 -10.00
N THR A 58 19.02 4.71 -11.08
CA THR A 58 17.76 3.96 -11.08
C THR A 58 17.82 2.77 -10.14
N PHE A 59 18.91 2.00 -10.16
CA PHE A 59 19.11 0.88 -9.25
C PHE A 59 19.06 1.34 -7.78
N LEU A 60 19.79 2.42 -7.45
CA LEU A 60 19.77 3.01 -6.11
C LEU A 60 18.37 3.54 -5.74
N MET A 61 17.67 4.18 -6.68
CA MET A 61 16.33 4.72 -6.48
C MET A 61 15.33 3.60 -6.12
N VAL A 62 15.42 2.44 -6.77
CA VAL A 62 14.57 1.27 -6.46
C VAL A 62 14.75 0.84 -5.00
N PHE A 63 15.97 0.80 -4.47
CA PHE A 63 16.19 0.50 -3.04
C PHE A 63 15.68 1.62 -2.13
N LEU A 64 15.84 2.88 -2.53
CA LEU A 64 15.41 4.03 -1.74
C LEU A 64 13.88 4.10 -1.65
N ILE A 65 13.18 3.86 -2.77
CA ILE A 65 11.73 3.73 -2.85
C ILE A 65 11.29 2.58 -1.94
N GLN A 66 11.89 1.39 -2.06
CA GLN A 66 11.52 0.25 -1.21
C GLN A 66 11.71 0.53 0.28
N HIS A 67 12.81 1.19 0.68
CA HIS A 67 13.04 1.56 2.09
C HIS A 67 11.99 2.56 2.59
N THR A 68 11.66 3.57 1.78
CA THR A 68 10.66 4.58 2.15
C THR A 68 9.26 3.97 2.22
N GLN A 69 8.90 3.16 1.22
CA GLN A 69 7.63 2.43 1.19
C GLN A 69 7.51 1.45 2.36
N ASN A 70 8.58 0.73 2.74
CA ASN A 70 8.55 -0.18 3.88
C ASN A 70 8.33 0.56 5.21
N ALA A 71 8.92 1.75 5.36
CA ALA A 71 8.71 2.60 6.53
C ALA A 71 7.28 3.21 6.58
N ASP A 72 6.78 3.67 5.44
CA ASP A 72 5.43 4.26 5.34
C ASP A 72 4.34 3.20 5.56
N SER A 73 4.49 1.99 5.03
CA SER A 73 3.58 0.86 5.29
C SER A 73 3.51 0.52 6.78
N ALA A 74 4.65 0.44 7.47
CA ALA A 74 4.68 0.18 8.91
C ALA A 74 3.96 1.27 9.73
N ALA A 75 4.12 2.54 9.34
CA ALA A 75 3.42 3.65 9.99
C ALA A 75 1.91 3.63 9.73
N LEU A 76 1.47 3.20 8.54
CA LEU A 76 0.06 3.00 8.22
C LEU A 76 -0.59 1.92 9.08
N HIS A 77 0.09 0.77 9.27
CA HIS A 77 -0.40 -0.30 10.14
C HIS A 77 -0.61 0.20 11.58
N ILE A 78 0.37 0.89 12.17
CA ILE A 78 0.25 1.42 13.54
C ILE A 78 -0.94 2.39 13.67
N LYS A 79 -1.15 3.27 12.69
CA LYS A 79 -2.30 4.20 12.70
C LYS A 79 -3.64 3.48 12.56
N LEU A 80 -3.70 2.44 11.72
CA LEU A 80 -4.89 1.60 11.59
C LEU A 80 -5.16 0.83 12.89
N ASP A 81 -4.13 0.28 13.51
CA ASP A 81 -4.23 -0.42 14.79
C ASP A 81 -4.72 0.51 15.90
N GLU A 82 -4.28 1.77 15.91
CA GLU A 82 -4.76 2.79 16.84
C GLU A 82 -6.22 3.19 16.57
N LEU A 83 -6.62 3.42 15.31
CA LEU A 83 -8.02 3.69 14.96
C LEU A 83 -8.95 2.52 15.29
N ILE A 84 -8.50 1.29 15.02
CA ILE A 84 -9.21 0.07 15.41
C ILE A 84 -9.23 -0.04 16.94
N GLY A 85 -8.15 0.32 17.63
CA GLY A 85 -8.03 0.44 19.08
C GLY A 85 -9.07 1.33 19.72
N VAL A 86 -9.16 2.58 19.26
CA VAL A 86 -10.12 3.57 19.76
C VAL A 86 -11.56 3.20 19.35
N SER A 87 -11.76 2.55 18.21
CA SER A 87 -13.05 1.95 17.84
C SER A 87 -13.39 0.70 18.65
N LYS A 88 -12.41 0.02 19.26
CA LYS A 88 -12.54 -1.20 20.07
C LYS A 88 -12.62 -0.97 21.57
N ASP A 89 -12.68 0.28 22.06
CA ASP A 89 -13.35 0.55 23.36
C ASP A 89 -14.83 0.10 23.32
N ALA A 90 -15.35 -0.27 22.14
CA ALA A 90 -16.60 -0.99 21.97
C ALA A 90 -16.50 -2.54 21.97
N ASN A 91 -15.31 -3.18 21.89
CA ASN A 91 -15.13 -4.64 22.00
C ASN A 91 -13.63 -5.05 22.08
N GLN A 92 -13.13 -5.19 23.32
CA GLN A 92 -11.74 -5.46 23.68
C GLN A 92 -11.21 -6.86 23.27
N GLU A 93 -12.09 -7.78 22.85
CA GLU A 93 -11.80 -9.19 22.58
C GLU A 93 -11.18 -9.45 21.19
N LEU A 94 -11.43 -8.57 20.20
CA LEU A 94 -11.04 -8.79 18.80
C LEU A 94 -9.66 -8.21 18.44
N LEU A 95 -8.93 -7.62 19.38
CA LEU A 95 -7.72 -6.83 19.10
C LEU A 95 -6.44 -7.64 18.91
N ASN A 96 -6.47 -8.96 19.12
CA ASN A 96 -5.26 -9.76 19.09
C ASN A 96 -5.33 -11.04 18.24
N LEU A 97 -6.13 -11.06 17.18
CA LEU A 97 -6.35 -12.26 16.35
C LEU A 97 -5.06 -12.81 15.72
N GLU A 98 -4.05 -11.97 15.47
CA GLU A 98 -2.80 -12.38 14.81
C GLU A 98 -1.78 -13.04 15.76
N SER A 99 -1.93 -12.85 17.08
CA SER A 99 -1.11 -13.52 18.10
C SER A 99 -1.94 -14.41 19.04
N MET A 100 -3.20 -14.68 18.71
CA MET A 100 -4.11 -15.51 19.50
C MET A 100 -3.89 -16.99 19.20
N GLU A 101 -3.95 -17.80 20.25
CA GLU A 101 -3.85 -19.26 20.16
C GLU A 101 -4.96 -19.80 19.23
N PRO A 102 -4.66 -20.73 18.31
CA PRO A 102 -5.57 -21.15 17.24
C PRO A 102 -6.94 -21.65 17.73
N ALA A 103 -7.04 -22.11 18.97
CA ALA A 103 -8.31 -22.50 19.59
C ALA A 103 -9.31 -21.34 19.73
N HIS A 104 -8.84 -20.12 20.01
CA HIS A 104 -9.70 -18.94 20.21
C HIS A 104 -10.18 -18.34 18.87
N LEU A 105 -9.34 -18.44 17.83
CA LEU A 105 -9.73 -18.12 16.46
C LEU A 105 -10.86 -19.02 15.96
N GLU A 106 -10.79 -20.31 16.28
CA GLU A 106 -11.82 -21.27 15.91
C GLU A 106 -13.14 -21.01 16.65
N GLU A 107 -13.09 -20.62 17.92
CA GLU A 107 -14.27 -20.24 18.70
C GLU A 107 -14.98 -19.00 18.11
N ILE A 108 -14.22 -17.96 17.74
CA ILE A 108 -14.76 -16.77 17.08
C ILE A 108 -15.35 -17.13 15.72
N ARG A 109 -14.64 -17.95 14.93
CA ARG A 109 -15.13 -18.44 13.64
C ARG A 109 -16.45 -19.20 13.79
N GLN A 110 -16.56 -20.11 14.76
CA GLN A 110 -17.77 -20.86 15.05
C GLN A 110 -18.94 -19.95 15.46
N ARG A 111 -18.68 -18.90 16.24
CA ARG A 111 -19.70 -17.91 16.62
C ARG A 111 -20.26 -17.17 15.41
N TYR A 112 -19.39 -16.74 14.49
CA TYR A 112 -19.81 -16.05 13.26
C TYR A 112 -20.51 -17.01 12.28
N GLU A 113 -20.05 -18.25 12.15
CA GLU A 113 -20.74 -19.27 11.33
C GLU A 113 -22.13 -19.61 11.89
N ALA A 114 -22.30 -19.65 13.21
CA ALA A 114 -23.60 -19.85 13.84
C ALA A 114 -24.56 -18.69 13.54
N LEU A 115 -24.09 -17.44 13.64
CA LEU A 115 -24.89 -16.25 13.29
C LEU A 115 -25.28 -16.22 11.80
N ALA A 116 -24.38 -16.63 10.92
CA ALA A 116 -24.65 -16.74 9.49
C ALA A 116 -25.72 -17.81 9.19
N LYS A 117 -25.65 -18.97 9.87
CA LYS A 117 -26.66 -20.03 9.76
C LYS A 117 -28.03 -19.60 10.26
N THR A 118 -28.10 -18.90 11.41
CA THR A 118 -29.37 -18.37 11.92
C THR A 118 -29.99 -17.37 10.93
N THR A 119 -29.19 -16.51 10.32
CA THR A 119 -29.68 -15.54 9.32
C THR A 119 -30.16 -16.23 8.04
N ALA A 120 -29.45 -17.27 7.59
CA ALA A 120 -29.85 -18.08 6.44
C ALA A 120 -31.13 -18.90 6.71
N ASP A 121 -31.29 -19.44 7.92
CA ASP A 121 -32.49 -20.17 8.33
C ASP A 121 -33.71 -19.24 8.45
N ILE A 122 -33.52 -18.03 9.00
CA ILE A 122 -34.57 -17.00 9.02
C ILE A 122 -34.96 -16.59 7.60
N LYS A 123 -34.01 -16.46 6.67
CA LYS A 123 -34.29 -16.16 5.25
C LYS A 123 -35.07 -17.31 4.59
N SER A 124 -34.63 -18.56 4.78
CA SER A 124 -35.31 -19.74 4.25
C SER A 124 -36.72 -19.94 4.83
N LYS A 125 -36.91 -19.61 6.11
CA LYS A 125 -38.23 -19.64 6.77
C LYS A 125 -39.14 -18.53 6.27
N LYS A 126 -38.59 -17.33 6.02
CA LYS A 126 -39.32 -16.20 5.42
C LYS A 126 -39.80 -16.50 4.00
N GLU A 127 -38.95 -17.08 3.15
CA GLU A 127 -39.29 -17.49 1.78
C GLU A 127 -40.34 -18.62 1.75
N ARG A 128 -40.41 -19.43 2.81
CA ARG A 128 -41.37 -20.55 2.93
C ARG A 128 -42.71 -20.15 3.54
N CYS A 129 -42.73 -19.15 4.44
CA CYS A 129 -43.94 -18.65 5.09
C CYS A 129 -44.63 -17.52 4.29
N MET A 130 -43.97 -16.96 3.28
CA MET A 130 -44.57 -16.02 2.36
C MET A 130 -44.21 -16.44 0.92
N PRO A 131 -44.97 -17.38 0.32
CA PRO A 131 -44.95 -17.54 -1.11
C PRO A 131 -45.32 -16.18 -1.71
N CYS A 132 -44.45 -15.60 -2.54
CA CYS A 132 -44.89 -14.51 -3.39
C CYS A 132 -46.06 -15.03 -4.22
N ASP A 133 -47.25 -14.50 -3.96
CA ASP A 133 -48.35 -14.48 -4.92
C ASP A 133 -47.83 -13.71 -6.15
N ALA A 134 -47.20 -14.43 -7.08
CA ALA A 134 -46.62 -13.85 -8.29
C ALA A 134 -46.98 -14.62 -9.56
N ASP A 135 -48.07 -15.40 -9.56
CA ASP A 135 -48.61 -16.05 -10.76
C ASP A 135 -50.15 -16.12 -10.78
N ALA A 136 -50.84 -15.01 -10.48
CA ALA A 136 -52.32 -14.94 -10.59
C ALA A 136 -52.88 -13.73 -11.35
N ALA A 137 -52.04 -12.96 -12.07
CA ALA A 137 -52.52 -11.75 -12.76
C ALA A 137 -51.90 -11.50 -14.15
N ALA A 138 -51.67 -12.57 -14.94
CA ALA A 138 -51.19 -12.44 -16.33
C ALA A 138 -51.99 -13.27 -17.36
N GLU A 139 -53.20 -13.72 -17.02
CA GLU A 139 -54.19 -14.23 -17.98
C GLU A 139 -55.53 -13.53 -17.75
N ALA A 140 -55.73 -12.38 -18.43
CA ALA A 140 -57.03 -11.79 -18.74
C ALA A 140 -56.89 -10.82 -19.92
#